data_AF-A0A2H6LK04-F1
#
_entry.id   AF-A0A2H6LK04-F1
#
_cell.length_a   1.000
_cell.length_b   1.000
_cell.length_c   1.000
_cell.angle_alpha   90.00
_cell.angle_beta   90.00
_cell.angle_gamma   90.00
#
_symmetry.space_group_name_H-M   'P 1'
#
loop_
_entity.id
_entity.type
_entity.pdbx_description
1 polymer ?
#
loop_
_entity_poly.entity_id
_entity_poly.type
_entity_poly.pdbx_seq_one_letter_code
_entity_poly.pdbx_strand_id
1 'polypeptide(L)'
;MHQLGILYANKGEVDEAIALFHQSLEIFERIGDVQGKAMTLWWLGHLAEQQGEYTKAISYLQPALEILQRLKSPDAEGVRVSLERVMGNS
;
A
#
# COMPACT_ATOMS: atom_id res chain seq x y z
N MET A 1 -0.72 16.15 4.46
CA MET A 1 -0.72 15.18 3.33
C MET A 1 -0.16 15.76 2.02
N HIS A 2 0.65 16.82 2.07
CA HIS A 2 1.29 17.45 0.90
C HIS A 2 2.73 16.92 0.68
N GLN A 3 2.98 15.64 0.90
CA GLN A 3 4.33 15.04 0.74
C GLN A 3 4.36 13.80 -0.16
N LEU A 4 3.33 13.58 -0.98
CA LEU A 4 3.32 12.49 -1.97
C LEU A 4 4.01 12.84 -3.30
N GLY A 5 4.37 14.12 -3.51
CA GLY A 5 4.94 14.60 -4.77
C GLY A 5 6.47 14.63 -4.83
N ILE A 6 7.19 14.41 -3.72
CA ILE A 6 8.66 14.57 -3.66
C ILE A 6 9.42 13.23 -3.76
N LEU A 7 8.74 12.07 -3.70
CA LEU A 7 9.43 10.76 -3.69
C LEU A 7 9.95 10.30 -5.07
N TYR A 8 9.68 11.04 -6.14
CA TYR A 8 10.13 10.67 -7.51
C TYR A 8 11.46 11.30 -7.93
N ALA A 9 12.22 11.90 -7.01
CA ALA A 9 13.52 12.46 -7.36
C ALA A 9 14.59 11.37 -7.57
N ASN A 10 14.53 10.24 -6.85
CA ASN A 10 15.53 9.18 -6.98
C ASN A 10 14.94 7.78 -6.76
N LYS A 11 15.16 6.86 -7.71
CA LYS A 11 14.78 5.44 -7.60
C LYS A 11 15.27 4.78 -6.29
N GLY A 12 16.42 5.21 -5.76
CA GLY A 12 16.94 4.74 -4.48
C GLY A 12 16.07 5.08 -3.27
N GLU A 13 15.35 6.22 -3.29
CA GLU A 13 14.44 6.63 -2.21
C GLU A 13 13.17 5.76 -2.18
N VAL A 14 12.75 5.24 -3.35
CA VAL A 14 11.60 4.33 -3.45
C VAL A 14 11.93 2.95 -2.86
N ASP A 15 13.11 2.42 -3.15
CA ASP A 15 13.55 1.13 -2.60
C ASP A 15 13.72 1.21 -1.06
N GLU A 16 14.25 2.32 -0.55
CA GLU A 16 14.35 2.58 0.88
C GLU A 16 12.96 2.71 1.53
N ALA A 17 12.02 3.41 0.90
CA ALA A 17 10.64 3.50 1.38
C ALA A 17 9.97 2.12 1.45
N ILE A 18 10.15 1.27 0.44
CA ILE A 18 9.64 -0.10 0.44
C ILE A 18 10.21 -0.89 1.63
N ALA A 19 11.51 -0.78 1.90
CA ALA A 19 12.14 -1.45 3.03
C ALA A 19 11.56 -0.97 4.38
N LEU A 20 11.36 0.33 4.56
CA LEU A 20 10.76 0.90 5.77
C LEU A 20 9.30 0.45 5.97
N PHE A 21 8.53 0.36 4.89
CA PHE A 21 7.16 -0.15 4.96
C PHE A 21 7.13 -1.65 5.32
N HIS A 22 8.07 -2.45 4.81
CA HIS A 22 8.19 -3.85 5.24
C HIS A 22 8.53 -3.99 6.74
N GLN A 23 9.44 -3.17 7.27
CA GLN A 23 9.70 -3.13 8.72
C GLN A 23 8.47 -2.71 9.52
N SER A 24 7.70 -1.74 9.01
CA SER A 24 6.46 -1.30 9.63
C SER A 24 5.41 -2.41 9.66
N LEU A 25 5.30 -3.22 8.60
CA LEU A 25 4.42 -4.40 8.57
C LEU A 25 4.75 -5.37 9.70
N GLU A 26 6.03 -5.70 9.90
CA GLU A 26 6.45 -6.61 10.97
C GLU A 26 6.10 -6.07 12.36
N ILE A 27 6.27 -4.76 12.57
CA ILE A 27 5.91 -4.09 13.83
C ILE A 27 4.40 -4.16 14.05
N PHE A 28 3.60 -3.78 13.06
CA PHE A 28 2.14 -3.78 13.15
C PHE A 28 1.57 -5.19 13.35
N GLU A 29 2.15 -6.20 12.69
CA GLU A 29 1.85 -7.61 12.91
C GLU A 29 2.11 -8.00 14.37
N ARG A 30 3.29 -7.65 14.90
CA ARG A 30 3.70 -8.02 16.27
C ARG A 30 2.84 -7.36 17.35
N ILE A 31 2.41 -6.13 17.14
CA ILE A 31 1.58 -5.40 18.12
C ILE A 31 0.08 -5.62 17.90
N GLY A 32 -0.32 -6.33 16.85
CA GLY A 32 -1.72 -6.59 16.51
C GLY A 32 -2.48 -5.40 15.93
N ASP A 33 -1.77 -4.40 15.40
CA ASP A 33 -2.38 -3.24 14.74
C ASP A 33 -2.78 -3.57 13.30
N VAL A 34 -3.98 -4.12 13.17
CA VAL A 34 -4.55 -4.50 11.87
C VAL A 34 -4.81 -3.29 10.97
N GLN A 35 -5.12 -2.11 11.51
CA GLN A 35 -5.36 -0.92 10.71
C GLN A 35 -4.04 -0.38 10.13
N GLY A 36 -3.00 -0.28 10.97
CA GLY A 36 -1.64 0.09 10.55
C GLY A 36 -1.09 -0.84 9.49
N LYS A 37 -1.30 -2.17 9.65
CA LYS A 37 -0.96 -3.17 8.64
C LYS A 37 -1.65 -2.90 7.30
N ALA A 38 -2.96 -2.66 7.31
CA ALA A 38 -3.72 -2.43 6.08
C ALA A 38 -3.30 -1.14 5.35
N MET A 39 -3.07 -0.06 6.10
CA MET A 39 -2.58 1.20 5.51
C MET A 39 -1.19 1.03 4.90
N THR A 40 -0.30 0.27 5.56
CA THR A 40 1.04 -0.01 5.03
C THR A 40 1.00 -0.83 3.75
N LEU A 41 0.13 -1.84 3.69
CA LEU A 41 -0.12 -2.61 2.47
C LEU A 41 -0.64 -1.73 1.33
N TRP A 42 -1.55 -0.79 1.62
CA TRP A 42 -2.02 0.15 0.61
C TRP A 42 -0.88 1.00 0.03
N TRP A 43 0.01 1.52 0.87
CA TRP A 43 1.18 2.29 0.42
C TRP A 43 2.15 1.48 -0.44
N LEU A 44 2.44 0.24 -0.04
CA LEU A 44 3.26 -0.68 -0.85
C LEU A 44 2.60 -0.98 -2.21
N GLY A 45 1.28 -1.15 -2.22
CA GLY A 45 0.50 -1.31 -3.45
C GLY A 45 0.62 -0.11 -4.38
N HIS A 46 0.51 1.10 -3.84
CA HIS A 46 0.70 2.33 -4.59
C HIS A 46 2.12 2.45 -5.16
N LEU A 47 3.17 2.16 -4.36
CA LEU A 47 4.55 2.20 -4.86
C LEU A 47 4.81 1.17 -5.96
N ALA A 48 4.30 -0.05 -5.82
CA ALA A 48 4.43 -1.09 -6.83
C ALA A 48 3.74 -0.69 -8.15
N GLU A 49 2.56 -0.09 -8.07
CA GLU A 49 1.85 0.41 -9.26
C GLU A 49 2.65 1.48 -10.01
N GLN A 50 3.31 2.37 -9.27
CA GLN A 50 4.12 3.46 -9.83
C GLN A 50 5.41 2.95 -10.48
N GLN A 51 5.87 1.76 -10.07
CA GLN A 51 6.95 1.03 -10.73
C GLN A 51 6.46 0.21 -11.96
N GLY A 52 5.15 0.17 -12.23
CA GLY A 52 4.56 -0.68 -13.27
C GLY A 52 4.40 -2.15 -12.88
N GLU A 53 4.66 -2.48 -11.61
CA GLU A 53 4.61 -3.84 -11.07
C GLU A 53 3.17 -4.19 -10.63
N TYR A 54 2.25 -4.25 -11.58
CA TYR A 54 0.81 -4.35 -11.29
C TYR A 54 0.42 -5.61 -10.52
N THR A 55 1.03 -6.77 -10.83
CA THR A 55 0.79 -8.01 -10.06
C THR A 55 1.19 -7.85 -8.60
N LYS A 56 2.32 -7.18 -8.34
CA LYS A 56 2.80 -6.91 -6.98
C LYS A 56 1.88 -5.92 -6.27
N ALA A 57 1.42 -4.88 -6.97
CA ALA A 57 0.44 -3.94 -6.44
C ALA A 57 -0.86 -4.64 -6.01
N ILE A 58 -1.42 -5.53 -6.85
CA ILE A 58 -2.62 -6.32 -6.51
C ILE A 58 -2.38 -7.14 -5.24
N SER A 59 -1.23 -7.80 -5.12
CA SER A 59 -0.89 -8.64 -3.97
C SER A 59 -0.86 -7.89 -2.63
N TYR A 60 -0.61 -6.58 -2.66
CA TYR A 60 -0.69 -5.73 -1.47
C TYR A 60 -2.08 -5.12 -1.26
N LEU A 61 -2.73 -4.68 -2.35
CA LEU A 61 -4.03 -3.98 -2.27
C LEU A 61 -5.18 -4.89 -1.85
N GLN A 62 -5.18 -6.17 -2.27
CA GLN A 62 -6.22 -7.13 -1.88
C GLN A 62 -6.34 -7.33 -0.36
N PRO A 63 -5.25 -7.70 0.37
CA PRO A 63 -5.34 -7.86 1.82
C PRO A 63 -5.60 -6.53 2.55
N ALA A 64 -5.10 -5.39 2.03
CA ALA A 64 -5.42 -4.08 2.58
C ALA A 64 -6.94 -3.81 2.53
N LEU A 65 -7.56 -4.07 1.38
CA LEU A 65 -8.99 -3.87 1.18
C LEU A 65 -9.82 -4.75 2.11
N GLU A 66 -9.49 -6.04 2.20
CA GLU A 66 -10.21 -6.99 3.05
C GLU A 66 -10.20 -6.55 4.53
N ILE A 67 -9.02 -6.14 5.03
CA ILE A 67 -8.90 -5.68 6.42
C ILE A 67 -9.72 -4.40 6.63
N LEU A 68 -9.60 -3.40 5.76
CA LEU A 68 -10.32 -2.14 5.92
C LEU A 68 -11.83 -2.30 5.79
N GLN A 69 -12.31 -3.21 4.92
CA GLN A 69 -13.72 -3.58 4.85
C GLN A 69 -14.21 -4.23 6.15
N ARG A 70 -13.43 -5.16 6.73
CA ARG A 70 -13.76 -5.79 8.01
C ARG A 70 -13.84 -4.77 9.15
N LEU A 71 -12.96 -3.77 9.12
CA LEU A 71 -12.95 -2.65 10.07
C LEU A 71 -14.00 -1.57 9.78
N LYS A 72 -14.73 -1.68 8.65
CA LYS A 72 -15.64 -0.64 8.14
C LYS A 72 -14.96 0.73 8.05
N SER A 73 -13.67 0.75 7.70
CA SER A 73 -12.94 1.99 7.51
C SER A 73 -13.39 2.68 6.20
N PRO A 74 -13.57 4.01 6.20
CA PRO A 74 -13.81 4.75 4.95
C PRO A 74 -12.64 4.63 3.95
N ASP A 75 -11.43 4.31 4.42
CA ASP A 75 -10.25 4.12 3.57
C ASP A 75 -10.38 2.94 2.61
N ALA A 76 -11.28 1.98 2.90
CA ALA A 76 -11.53 0.82 2.04
C ALA A 76 -11.89 1.23 0.61
N GLU A 77 -12.61 2.34 0.45
CA GLU A 77 -13.00 2.85 -0.85
C GLU A 77 -11.79 3.34 -1.66
N GLY A 78 -10.83 4.01 -1.02
CA GLY A 78 -9.60 4.44 -1.67
C GLY A 78 -8.74 3.26 -2.14
N VAL A 79 -8.68 2.19 -1.34
CA VAL A 79 -7.99 0.95 -1.73
C VAL A 79 -8.72 0.26 -2.88
N ARG A 80 -10.06 0.21 -2.85
CA ARG A 80 -10.87 -0.38 -3.93
C ARG A 80 -10.60 0.29 -5.27
N VAL A 81 -10.65 1.63 -5.31
CA VAL A 81 -10.37 2.41 -6.53
C VAL A 81 -8.94 2.16 -7.02
N SER A 82 -7.97 2.08 -6.10
CA SER A 82 -6.58 1.74 -6.44
C SER A 82 -6.49 0.34 -7.06
N LEU A 83 -7.15 -0.65 -6.46
CA LEU A 83 -7.16 -2.04 -6.94
C LEU A 83 -7.80 -2.16 -8.32
N GLU A 84 -8.95 -1.53 -8.55
CA GLU A 84 -9.64 -1.52 -9.85
C GLU A 84 -8.77 -0.91 -10.94
N ARG A 85 -8.10 0.20 -10.63
CA ARG A 85 -7.16 0.85 -11.54
C ARG A 85 -5.98 -0.07 -11.89
N VAL A 86 -5.38 -0.73 -10.90
CA VAL A 86 -4.26 -1.65 -11.15
C VAL A 86 -4.69 -2.86 -11.98
N MET A 87 -5.85 -3.45 -11.67
CA MET A 87 -6.39 -4.60 -12.42
C MET A 87 -6.74 -4.26 -13.88
N GLY A 88 -7.08 -3.00 -14.16
CA GLY A 88 -7.30 -2.53 -15.53
C GLY A 88 -6.00 -2.36 -16.34
N ASN A 89 -4.84 -2.30 -15.67
CA ASN A 89 -3.53 -2.10 -16.29
C ASN A 89 -2.63 -3.35 -16.25
N SER A 90 -3.03 -4.40 -15.52
CA SER A 90 -2.31 -5.68 -15.36
C SER A 90 -2.49 -6.64 -16.52
#